data_AF-A0A9Q3YLE5-F1
#
_entry.id   AF-A0A9Q3YLE5-F1
#
_cell.length_a   1.000
_cell.length_b   1.000
_cell.length_c   1.000
_cell.angle_alpha   90.00
_cell.angle_beta   90.00
_cell.angle_gamma   90.00
#
_symmetry.space_group_name_H-M   'P 1'
#
loop_
_entity.id
_entity.type
_entity.pdbx_description
1 polymer ?
#
loop_
_entity_poly.entity_id
_entity_poly.type
_entity_poly.pdbx_seq_one_letter_code
_entity_poly.pdbx_strand_id
1 'polypeptide(L)'
;MDKSKSSATHTNEKKSQQDLILDRLFDYFSKPKGEKPTSDSDIEVSFYKSALNALPKNFHNNNYNGVNIVMLLMAQEESATKVPIYATFKQASALLEQNKQHLPPKSDDFDPDKPLKGIKLNAQVVKYLESYKKDGEVISKSQFEKGTKGLSFKQMKDKGYEVRKGLRGYKVFPIEKIKHLLPQSFINQRDYFAKQQALEAQTMSPEMEDQRFIEQAQLIIDAMGVPIIERNEDRAYYSPNQHSIIVPPRNKFKSDKAFFAVVLHELSHSTAKALGREINHPFGSASYAKEELIAETATMFMCLDEGLETFHSHAKYLESWANNFVDKKRTLLSICKQAKDVQQYIADKVASHKLKLANQATYSIPNELDTRIDFDEQYHQELNEFINTQSRSYGLMIPLKNQRIVGFNQLDKGLAVYTDKKCINVYGTAAKNLEKKLSELEVKQELCNCTSLGDELGLDLSDKFKRSSKLSL
;
A
#
# COMPACT_ATOMS: atom_id res chain seq x y z
N MET A 1 -71.35 12.22 -17.08
CA MET A 1 -70.21 12.19 -16.13
C MET A 1 -69.82 10.74 -15.98
N ASP A 2 -68.76 10.30 -16.63
CA ASP A 2 -68.12 9.03 -16.29
C ASP A 2 -66.62 9.15 -16.56
N LYS A 3 -65.86 9.42 -15.51
CA LYS A 3 -64.40 9.52 -15.55
C LYS A 3 -63.83 8.13 -15.32
N SER A 4 -63.47 7.45 -16.40
CA SER A 4 -62.54 6.32 -16.36
C SER A 4 -61.19 6.83 -15.83
N LYS A 5 -60.84 6.39 -14.61
CA LYS A 5 -59.52 6.59 -14.03
C LYS A 5 -58.56 5.58 -14.68
N SER A 6 -57.57 6.06 -15.45
CA SER A 6 -56.45 5.22 -15.85
C SER A 6 -55.65 4.84 -14.60
N SER A 7 -55.65 3.56 -14.26
CA SER A 7 -54.76 3.01 -13.23
C SER A 7 -53.32 3.09 -13.75
N ALA A 8 -52.56 4.09 -13.31
CA ALA A 8 -51.12 4.09 -13.46
C ALA A 8 -50.56 2.90 -12.66
N THR A 9 -50.21 1.83 -13.36
CA THR A 9 -49.50 0.70 -12.80
C THR A 9 -48.07 1.16 -12.53
N HIS A 10 -47.80 1.67 -11.32
CA HIS A 10 -46.43 1.80 -10.84
C HIS A 10 -45.86 0.39 -10.64
N THR A 11 -45.23 -0.16 -11.67
CA THR A 11 -44.35 -1.30 -11.54
C THR A 11 -43.10 -0.85 -10.77
N ASN A 12 -43.11 -1.04 -9.45
CA ASN A 12 -41.88 -1.07 -8.67
C ASN A 12 -41.08 -2.31 -9.09
N GLU A 13 -40.35 -2.23 -10.21
CA GLU A 13 -39.39 -3.25 -10.59
C GLU A 13 -38.34 -3.34 -9.48
N LYS A 14 -38.33 -4.46 -8.75
CA LYS A 14 -37.29 -4.76 -7.76
C LYS A 14 -35.95 -4.77 -8.50
N LYS A 15 -35.09 -3.79 -8.20
CA LYS A 15 -33.69 -3.75 -8.66
C LYS A 15 -33.04 -5.12 -8.45
N SER A 16 -32.31 -5.60 -9.45
CA SER A 16 -31.59 -6.87 -9.32
C SER A 16 -30.54 -6.77 -8.22
N GLN A 17 -30.13 -7.89 -7.62
CA GLN A 17 -29.03 -7.88 -6.63
C GLN A 17 -27.75 -7.28 -7.21
N GLN A 18 -27.50 -7.53 -8.50
CA GLN A 18 -26.38 -6.96 -9.23
C GLN A 18 -26.47 -5.42 -9.26
N ASP A 19 -27.66 -4.85 -9.54
CA ASP A 19 -27.86 -3.41 -9.53
C ASP A 19 -27.63 -2.79 -8.16
N LEU A 20 -28.10 -3.42 -7.08
CA LEU A 20 -27.87 -2.94 -5.71
C LEU A 20 -26.38 -2.92 -5.33
N ILE A 21 -25.62 -3.94 -5.75
CA ILE A 21 -24.18 -4.02 -5.54
C ILE A 21 -23.46 -2.89 -6.27
N LEU A 22 -23.90 -2.63 -7.51
CA LEU A 22 -23.30 -1.61 -8.35
C LEU A 22 -23.65 -0.20 -7.90
N ASP A 23 -24.87 0.01 -7.39
CA ASP A 23 -25.27 1.27 -6.76
C ASP A 23 -24.40 1.56 -5.52
N ARG A 24 -24.11 0.54 -4.69
CA ARG A 24 -23.20 0.70 -3.54
C ARG A 24 -21.77 1.06 -3.95
N LEU A 25 -21.26 0.43 -5.02
CA LEU A 25 -19.93 0.76 -5.53
C LEU A 25 -19.90 2.17 -6.09
N PHE A 26 -20.93 2.57 -6.82
CA PHE A 26 -21.05 3.93 -7.30
C PHE A 26 -21.07 4.91 -6.12
N ASP A 27 -21.88 4.65 -5.09
CA ASP A 27 -21.92 5.45 -3.87
C ASP A 27 -20.55 5.59 -3.20
N TYR A 28 -19.76 4.51 -3.16
CA TYR A 28 -18.40 4.55 -2.62
C TYR A 28 -17.50 5.52 -3.39
N PHE A 29 -17.50 5.43 -4.73
CA PHE A 29 -16.65 6.29 -5.57
C PHE A 29 -17.18 7.72 -5.72
N SER A 30 -18.49 7.94 -5.58
CA SER A 30 -19.13 9.25 -5.82
C SER A 30 -19.32 10.10 -4.57
N LYS A 31 -19.27 9.52 -3.37
CA LYS A 31 -19.43 10.27 -2.12
C LYS A 31 -18.05 10.59 -1.53
N PRO A 32 -17.63 11.86 -1.52
CA PRO A 32 -16.38 12.24 -0.86
C PRO A 32 -16.47 11.93 0.64
N LYS A 33 -15.53 11.14 1.17
CA LYS A 33 -15.53 10.71 2.58
C LYS A 33 -14.86 11.73 3.53
N GLY A 34 -14.86 13.01 3.16
CA GLY A 34 -14.32 14.08 4.01
C GLY A 34 -12.80 14.22 4.01
N GLU A 35 -12.08 13.36 3.30
CA GLU A 35 -10.69 13.60 2.89
C GLU A 35 -10.74 14.20 1.49
N LYS A 36 -10.24 15.43 1.35
CA LYS A 36 -10.29 16.16 0.09
C LYS A 36 -9.40 15.44 -0.94
N PRO A 37 -9.88 15.16 -2.15
CA PRO A 37 -8.99 14.87 -3.26
C PRO A 37 -8.20 16.12 -3.59
N THR A 38 -6.89 15.93 -3.64
CA THR A 38 -5.95 16.89 -4.19
C THR A 38 -6.33 17.10 -5.65
N SER A 39 -6.57 18.35 -6.06
CA SER A 39 -6.35 18.70 -7.47
C SER A 39 -4.89 18.34 -7.80
N ASP A 40 -4.52 18.19 -9.07
CA ASP A 40 -3.12 17.98 -9.49
C ASP A 40 -2.13 19.02 -8.90
N SER A 41 -2.61 20.06 -8.20
CA SER A 41 -1.87 21.13 -7.53
C SER A 41 -2.08 21.25 -6.01
N ASP A 42 -2.90 20.44 -5.33
CA ASP A 42 -3.23 20.68 -3.91
C ASP A 42 -2.55 19.74 -2.91
N ILE A 43 -2.12 20.32 -1.80
CA ILE A 43 -1.19 19.80 -0.81
C ILE A 43 -1.96 19.53 0.51
N GLU A 44 -3.07 18.79 0.51
CA GLU A 44 -3.76 18.45 1.76
C GLU A 44 -4.21 16.98 1.81
N VAL A 45 -3.59 16.17 2.69
CA VAL A 45 -4.10 14.86 3.10
C VAL A 45 -4.26 14.88 4.62
N SER A 46 -5.47 14.64 5.13
CA SER A 46 -5.76 14.48 6.56
C SER A 46 -5.82 13.00 6.90
N PHE A 47 -5.13 12.58 7.96
CA PHE A 47 -5.03 11.18 8.36
C PHE A 47 -5.74 10.94 9.70
N TYR A 48 -6.71 10.03 9.72
CA TYR A 48 -6.95 9.07 10.81
C TYR A 48 -8.06 8.06 10.43
N LYS A 49 -7.86 6.76 10.70
CA LYS A 49 -8.87 5.88 11.36
C LYS A 49 -8.32 4.52 11.83
N SER A 50 -8.69 4.17 13.05
CA SER A 50 -8.26 3.07 13.94
C SER A 50 -8.76 1.65 13.60
N ALA A 51 -8.90 1.31 12.32
CA ALA A 51 -9.17 -0.06 11.87
C ALA A 51 -7.85 -0.77 11.49
N LEU A 52 -7.76 -2.10 11.62
CA LEU A 52 -6.64 -2.83 11.02
C LEU A 52 -6.70 -2.61 9.50
N ASN A 53 -5.80 -1.79 8.98
CA ASN A 53 -5.61 -1.64 7.56
C ASN A 53 -5.08 -2.95 7.01
N ALA A 54 -5.94 -3.71 6.35
CA ALA A 54 -5.60 -5.03 5.84
C ALA A 54 -6.56 -5.45 4.73
N LEU A 55 -6.05 -6.22 3.77
CA LEU A 55 -6.95 -6.85 2.80
C LEU A 55 -7.94 -7.80 3.52
N PRO A 56 -9.24 -7.73 3.17
CA PRO A 56 -10.23 -8.57 3.79
C PRO A 56 -10.03 -10.03 3.41
N LYS A 57 -10.15 -10.93 4.39
CA LYS A 57 -10.00 -12.38 4.23
C LYS A 57 -11.34 -13.09 4.35
N ASN A 58 -11.49 -14.17 3.60
CA ASN A 58 -12.62 -15.07 3.76
C ASN A 58 -12.40 -16.05 4.92
N PHE A 59 -13.44 -16.83 5.22
CA PHE A 59 -13.41 -17.88 6.24
C PHE A 59 -12.26 -18.88 6.08
N HIS A 60 -11.70 -19.08 4.89
CA HIS A 60 -10.58 -19.99 4.63
C HIS A 60 -9.21 -19.31 4.64
N ASN A 61 -9.13 -18.06 5.11
CA ASN A 61 -7.90 -17.25 5.23
C ASN A 61 -7.35 -16.72 3.89
N ASN A 62 -8.11 -16.83 2.81
CA ASN A 62 -7.72 -16.28 1.52
C ASN A 62 -8.22 -14.84 1.38
N ASN A 63 -7.40 -13.98 0.79
CA ASN A 63 -7.78 -12.60 0.51
C ASN A 63 -8.96 -12.55 -0.48
N TYR A 64 -9.91 -11.64 -0.24
CA TYR A 64 -10.88 -11.22 -1.23
C TYR A 64 -10.19 -10.36 -2.29
N ASN A 65 -10.80 -10.30 -3.48
CA ASN A 65 -10.21 -9.63 -4.65
C ASN A 65 -11.20 -8.65 -5.29
N GLY A 66 -10.63 -7.63 -5.94
CA GLY A 66 -11.33 -6.65 -6.75
C GLY A 66 -12.50 -6.01 -5.99
N VAL A 67 -13.67 -6.05 -6.60
CA VAL A 67 -14.89 -5.40 -6.09
C VAL A 67 -15.26 -5.80 -4.66
N ASN A 68 -14.93 -7.03 -4.25
CA ASN A 68 -15.23 -7.51 -2.89
C ASN A 68 -14.40 -6.78 -1.83
N ILE A 69 -13.22 -6.27 -2.17
CA ILE A 69 -12.41 -5.50 -1.23
C ILE A 69 -13.17 -4.23 -0.85
N VAL A 70 -13.59 -3.45 -1.85
CA VAL A 70 -14.35 -2.20 -1.66
C VAL A 70 -15.64 -2.45 -0.87
N MET A 71 -16.42 -3.47 -1.26
CA MET A 71 -17.68 -3.80 -0.57
C MET A 71 -17.49 -4.16 0.89
N LEU A 72 -16.39 -4.84 1.23
CA LEU A 72 -16.09 -5.25 2.59
C LEU A 72 -15.51 -4.11 3.43
N LEU A 73 -14.71 -3.21 2.84
CA LEU A 73 -14.25 -1.98 3.50
C LEU A 73 -15.44 -1.10 3.91
N MET A 74 -16.41 -0.90 3.02
CA MET A 74 -17.65 -0.19 3.35
C MET A 74 -18.38 -0.86 4.51
N ALA A 75 -18.54 -2.18 4.45
CA ALA A 75 -19.23 -2.92 5.50
C ALA A 75 -18.46 -2.93 6.83
N GLN A 76 -17.12 -2.87 6.78
CA GLN A 76 -16.25 -2.77 7.96
C GLN A 76 -16.49 -1.44 8.67
N GLU A 77 -16.50 -0.34 7.91
CA GLU A 77 -16.78 1.00 8.45
C GLU A 77 -18.20 1.08 9.03
N GLU A 78 -19.21 0.62 8.30
CA GLU A 78 -20.61 0.59 8.78
C GLU A 78 -20.81 -0.25 10.05
N SER A 79 -19.96 -1.27 10.26
CA SER A 79 -20.06 -2.17 11.41
C SER A 79 -19.05 -1.90 12.52
N ALA A 80 -18.18 -0.90 12.34
CA ALA A 80 -17.08 -0.55 13.25
C ALA A 80 -16.25 -1.77 13.70
N THR A 81 -15.98 -2.71 12.77
CA THR A 81 -15.20 -3.92 13.07
C THR A 81 -13.72 -3.72 12.79
N LYS A 82 -12.87 -4.28 13.65
CA LYS A 82 -11.42 -4.17 13.53
C LYS A 82 -10.83 -5.32 12.73
N VAL A 83 -11.41 -6.52 12.80
CA VAL A 83 -10.84 -7.72 12.15
C VAL A 83 -11.50 -7.93 10.79
N PRO A 84 -10.74 -7.82 9.67
CA PRO A 84 -11.31 -7.88 8.33
C PRO A 84 -11.46 -9.34 7.84
N ILE A 85 -12.00 -10.23 8.67
CA ILE A 85 -12.26 -11.64 8.32
C ILE A 85 -13.76 -11.85 8.25
N TYR A 86 -14.24 -12.40 7.13
CA TYR A 86 -15.67 -12.56 6.86
C TYR A 86 -16.07 -14.00 6.63
N ALA A 87 -17.21 -14.37 7.21
CA ALA A 87 -17.80 -15.70 7.10
C ALA A 87 -19.22 -15.63 6.54
N THR A 88 -19.64 -16.67 5.81
CA THR A 88 -21.07 -16.92 5.58
C THR A 88 -21.70 -17.52 6.84
N PHE A 89 -23.01 -17.38 6.99
CA PHE A 89 -23.76 -18.03 8.07
C PHE A 89 -23.50 -19.54 8.12
N LYS A 90 -23.50 -20.20 6.95
CA LYS A 90 -23.27 -21.65 6.85
C LYS A 90 -21.88 -22.06 7.35
N GLN A 91 -20.84 -21.29 7.00
CA GLN A 91 -19.47 -21.58 7.44
C GLN A 91 -19.30 -21.43 8.94
N ALA A 92 -19.79 -20.32 9.50
CA ALA A 92 -19.74 -20.09 10.94
C ALA A 92 -20.55 -21.14 11.70
N SER A 93 -21.77 -21.46 11.25
CA SER A 93 -22.62 -22.46 11.88
C SER A 93 -21.98 -23.85 11.88
N ALA A 94 -21.34 -24.26 10.78
CA ALA A 94 -20.65 -25.55 10.71
C ALA A 94 -19.46 -25.62 11.68
N LEU A 95 -18.69 -24.53 11.81
CA LEU A 95 -17.57 -24.47 12.76
C LEU A 95 -18.04 -24.60 14.21
N LEU A 96 -19.10 -23.87 14.57
CA LEU A 96 -19.64 -23.89 15.93
C LEU A 96 -20.25 -25.26 16.27
N GLU A 97 -20.93 -25.92 15.32
CA GLU A 97 -21.46 -27.27 15.52
C GLU A 97 -20.35 -28.30 15.76
N GLN A 98 -19.24 -28.21 15.02
CA GLN A 98 -18.07 -29.08 15.23
C GLN A 98 -17.41 -28.87 16.60
N ASN A 99 -17.63 -27.73 17.24
CA ASN A 99 -17.02 -27.35 18.51
C ASN A 99 -18.07 -27.11 19.61
N LYS A 100 -19.25 -27.74 19.47
CA LYS A 100 -20.42 -27.48 20.32
C LYS A 100 -20.16 -27.66 21.81
N GLN A 101 -19.27 -28.59 22.16
CA GLN A 101 -18.82 -28.84 23.54
C GLN A 101 -18.12 -27.64 24.22
N HIS A 102 -17.64 -26.67 23.44
CA HIS A 102 -16.97 -25.46 23.94
C HIS A 102 -17.89 -24.23 23.93
N LEU A 103 -19.14 -24.38 23.51
CA LEU A 103 -20.10 -23.27 23.55
C LEU A 103 -20.63 -23.07 24.99
N PRO A 104 -21.03 -21.83 25.34
CA PRO A 104 -21.72 -21.58 26.60
C PRO A 104 -22.96 -22.46 26.76
N PRO A 105 -23.33 -22.86 27.99
CA PRO A 105 -24.58 -23.56 28.21
C PRO A 105 -25.78 -22.66 27.84
N LYS A 106 -26.93 -23.29 27.60
CA LYS A 106 -28.17 -22.57 27.30
C LYS A 106 -28.55 -21.61 28.43
N SER A 107 -28.88 -20.38 28.06
CA SER A 107 -29.37 -19.32 28.96
C SER A 107 -30.53 -18.57 28.29
N ASP A 108 -31.10 -17.59 29.00
CA ASP A 108 -32.16 -16.73 28.44
C ASP A 108 -31.68 -15.94 27.21
N ASP A 109 -30.39 -15.58 27.18
CA ASP A 109 -29.78 -14.76 26.13
C ASP A 109 -29.01 -15.58 25.08
N PHE A 110 -28.73 -16.86 25.33
CA PHE A 110 -27.94 -17.71 24.43
C PHE A 110 -28.51 -19.12 24.27
N ASP A 111 -28.65 -19.54 23.01
CA ASP A 111 -29.09 -20.89 22.65
C ASP A 111 -27.97 -21.61 21.87
N PRO A 112 -27.32 -22.63 22.44
CA PRO A 112 -26.21 -23.35 21.79
C PRO A 112 -26.65 -24.11 20.53
N ASP A 113 -27.94 -24.39 20.35
CA ASP A 113 -28.48 -24.96 19.11
C ASP A 113 -28.73 -23.89 18.03
N LYS A 114 -28.73 -22.61 18.42
CA LYS A 114 -28.89 -21.45 17.52
C LYS A 114 -27.86 -20.37 17.84
N PRO A 115 -26.55 -20.68 17.79
CA PRO A 115 -25.51 -19.81 18.33
C PRO A 115 -25.31 -18.52 17.53
N LEU A 116 -25.88 -18.43 16.33
CA LEU A 116 -25.84 -17.25 15.46
C LEU A 116 -27.15 -16.44 15.45
N LYS A 117 -28.10 -16.74 16.36
CA LYS A 117 -29.37 -16.02 16.46
C LYS A 117 -29.10 -14.53 16.69
N GLY A 118 -29.74 -13.67 15.89
CA GLY A 118 -29.60 -12.21 15.98
C GLY A 118 -28.42 -11.61 15.19
N ILE A 119 -27.53 -12.42 14.61
CA ILE A 119 -26.43 -11.90 13.78
C ILE A 119 -26.98 -11.30 12.49
N LYS A 120 -26.75 -10.00 12.29
CA LYS A 120 -27.12 -9.30 11.05
C LYS A 120 -26.07 -9.49 9.96
N LEU A 121 -26.48 -10.05 8.83
CA LEU A 121 -25.66 -10.26 7.63
C LEU A 121 -25.61 -8.99 6.75
N ASN A 122 -24.90 -7.97 7.23
CA ASN A 122 -24.90 -6.64 6.61
C ASN A 122 -23.92 -6.50 5.45
N ALA A 123 -22.94 -7.40 5.36
CA ALA A 123 -21.94 -7.40 4.29
C ALA A 123 -22.37 -8.31 3.14
N GLN A 124 -22.06 -7.90 1.92
CA GLN A 124 -22.31 -8.67 0.72
C GLN A 124 -21.03 -8.75 -0.11
N VAL A 125 -20.76 -9.93 -0.64
CA VAL A 125 -19.67 -10.17 -1.59
C VAL A 125 -20.26 -10.80 -2.84
N VAL A 126 -19.57 -10.64 -3.96
CA VAL A 126 -19.94 -11.23 -5.24
C VAL A 126 -18.94 -12.25 -5.71
N LYS A 127 -19.44 -13.28 -6.38
CA LYS A 127 -18.62 -14.23 -7.14
C LYS A 127 -19.03 -14.16 -8.60
N TYR A 128 -18.06 -14.01 -9.49
CA TYR A 128 -18.27 -14.24 -10.91
C TYR A 128 -18.53 -15.73 -11.12
N LEU A 129 -19.68 -16.04 -11.68
CA LEU A 129 -20.06 -17.39 -12.07
C LEU A 129 -20.23 -17.43 -13.58
N GLU A 130 -19.61 -18.44 -14.18
CA GLU A 130 -19.84 -18.83 -15.56
C GLU A 130 -20.55 -20.18 -15.53
N SER A 131 -21.73 -20.24 -16.14
CA SER A 131 -22.45 -21.48 -16.39
C SER A 131 -22.39 -21.77 -17.87
N TYR A 132 -21.93 -22.98 -18.18
CA TYR A 132 -21.85 -23.49 -19.54
C TYR A 132 -22.96 -24.51 -19.72
N LYS A 133 -23.70 -24.41 -20.82
CA LYS A 133 -24.76 -25.35 -21.15
C LYS A 133 -24.64 -25.84 -22.58
N LYS A 134 -25.16 -27.04 -22.80
CA LYS A 134 -25.45 -27.59 -24.12
C LYS A 134 -26.86 -28.15 -24.10
N ASP A 135 -27.70 -27.70 -25.03
CA ASP A 135 -29.10 -28.15 -25.18
C ASP A 135 -29.89 -28.04 -23.86
N GLY A 136 -29.61 -27.00 -23.06
CA GLY A 136 -30.25 -26.74 -21.77
C GLY A 136 -29.58 -27.38 -20.54
N GLU A 137 -28.76 -28.41 -20.72
CA GLU A 137 -28.05 -29.11 -19.65
C GLU A 137 -26.73 -28.43 -19.28
N VAL A 138 -26.39 -28.42 -17.98
CA VAL A 138 -25.15 -27.81 -17.49
C VAL A 138 -23.97 -28.72 -17.79
N ILE A 139 -22.96 -28.19 -18.48
CA ILE A 139 -21.72 -28.89 -18.80
C ILE A 139 -20.52 -28.20 -18.13
N SER A 140 -19.41 -28.92 -18.02
CA SER A 140 -18.16 -28.33 -17.52
C SER A 140 -17.56 -27.34 -18.53
N LYS A 141 -16.74 -26.40 -18.04
CA LYS A 141 -15.99 -25.45 -18.88
C LYS A 141 -15.14 -26.17 -19.94
N SER A 142 -14.45 -27.24 -19.55
CA SER A 142 -13.61 -28.02 -20.47
C SER A 142 -14.41 -28.67 -21.60
N GLN A 143 -15.59 -29.24 -21.29
CA GLN A 143 -16.48 -29.81 -22.32
C GLN A 143 -17.00 -28.74 -23.28
N PHE A 144 -17.34 -27.56 -22.74
CA PHE A 144 -17.76 -26.42 -23.56
C PHE A 144 -16.64 -25.96 -24.50
N GLU A 145 -15.43 -25.73 -23.99
CA GLU A 145 -14.28 -25.28 -24.78
C GLU A 145 -13.91 -26.28 -25.89
N LYS A 146 -13.92 -27.58 -25.59
CA LYS A 146 -13.69 -28.63 -26.60
C LYS A 146 -14.78 -28.64 -27.67
N GLY A 147 -16.05 -28.53 -27.27
CA GLY A 147 -17.19 -28.56 -28.18
C GLY A 147 -17.39 -27.30 -29.02
N THR A 148 -16.78 -26.19 -28.60
CA THR A 148 -16.90 -24.88 -29.26
C THR A 148 -15.63 -24.42 -29.96
N LYS A 149 -14.55 -25.21 -29.92
CA LYS A 149 -13.27 -24.88 -30.55
C LYS A 149 -13.46 -24.63 -32.05
N GLY A 150 -13.06 -23.43 -32.50
CA GLY A 150 -13.16 -23.02 -33.91
C GLY A 150 -14.58 -22.64 -34.38
N LEU A 151 -15.57 -22.61 -33.49
CA LEU A 151 -16.92 -22.14 -33.83
C LEU A 151 -17.05 -20.63 -33.60
N SER A 152 -17.80 -19.97 -34.47
CA SER A 152 -18.28 -18.62 -34.22
C SER A 152 -19.41 -18.61 -33.18
N PHE A 153 -19.67 -17.45 -32.55
CA PHE A 153 -20.77 -17.32 -31.58
C PHE A 153 -22.13 -17.76 -32.13
N LYS A 154 -22.38 -17.52 -33.43
CA LYS A 154 -23.60 -17.97 -34.11
C LYS A 154 -23.65 -19.49 -34.19
N GLN A 155 -22.56 -20.13 -34.64
CA GLN A 155 -22.46 -21.59 -34.71
C GLN A 155 -22.54 -22.28 -33.35
N MET A 156 -22.00 -21.65 -32.30
CA MET A 156 -22.16 -22.15 -30.92
C MET A 156 -23.64 -22.20 -30.54
N LYS A 157 -24.35 -21.08 -30.74
CA LYS A 157 -25.78 -20.97 -30.43
C LYS A 157 -26.64 -21.95 -31.25
N ASP A 158 -26.36 -22.07 -32.55
CA ASP A 158 -27.07 -22.99 -33.45
C ASP A 158 -26.86 -24.46 -33.05
N LYS A 159 -25.71 -24.77 -32.45
CA LYS A 159 -25.39 -26.09 -31.88
C LYS A 159 -25.80 -26.25 -30.40
N GLY A 160 -26.67 -25.37 -29.90
CA GLY A 160 -27.23 -25.46 -28.55
C GLY A 160 -26.27 -25.10 -27.41
N TYR A 161 -25.08 -24.55 -27.71
CA TYR A 161 -24.15 -24.10 -26.67
C TYR A 161 -24.55 -22.73 -26.14
N GLU A 162 -24.73 -22.63 -24.82
CA GLU A 162 -24.98 -21.38 -24.12
C GLU A 162 -23.91 -21.13 -23.07
N VAL A 163 -23.42 -19.90 -22.98
CA VAL A 163 -22.63 -19.44 -21.84
C VAL A 163 -23.41 -18.32 -21.14
N ARG A 164 -23.66 -18.51 -19.85
CA ARG A 164 -24.24 -17.47 -18.99
C ARG A 164 -23.17 -16.99 -18.03
N LYS A 165 -22.86 -15.70 -18.10
CA LYS A 165 -21.96 -15.02 -17.18
C LYS A 165 -22.78 -14.12 -16.27
N GLY A 166 -22.55 -14.21 -14.96
CA GLY A 166 -23.29 -13.42 -14.00
C GLY A 166 -22.58 -13.26 -12.67
N LEU A 167 -22.96 -12.22 -11.93
CA LEU A 167 -22.51 -11.99 -10.57
C LEU A 167 -23.51 -12.64 -9.61
N ARG A 168 -23.04 -13.53 -8.75
CA ARG A 168 -23.83 -14.08 -7.65
C ARG A 168 -23.41 -13.44 -6.35
N GLY A 169 -24.37 -12.80 -5.67
CA GLY A 169 -24.18 -12.26 -4.33
C GLY A 169 -24.20 -13.35 -3.25
N TYR A 170 -23.34 -13.21 -2.26
CA TYR A 170 -23.30 -13.99 -1.03
C TYR A 170 -23.34 -13.03 0.15
N LYS A 171 -24.17 -13.34 1.13
CA LYS A 171 -24.21 -12.59 2.39
C LYS A 171 -23.13 -13.10 3.32
N VAL A 172 -22.35 -12.19 3.88
CA VAL A 172 -21.29 -12.47 4.85
C VAL A 172 -21.39 -11.52 6.03
N PHE A 173 -20.66 -11.81 7.09
CA PHE A 173 -20.52 -10.93 8.24
C PHE A 173 -19.11 -11.01 8.81
N PRO A 174 -18.62 -9.96 9.49
CA PRO A 174 -17.34 -10.00 10.17
C PRO A 174 -17.36 -11.07 11.26
N ILE A 175 -16.42 -12.01 11.20
CA ILE A 175 -16.33 -13.13 12.15
C ILE A 175 -15.98 -12.65 13.56
N GLU A 176 -15.43 -11.44 13.69
CA GLU A 176 -15.21 -10.75 14.96
C GLU A 176 -16.46 -10.69 15.85
N LYS A 177 -17.65 -10.56 15.24
CA LYS A 177 -18.93 -10.49 15.98
C LYS A 177 -19.22 -11.73 16.81
N ILE A 178 -18.60 -12.85 16.46
CA ILE A 178 -18.74 -14.13 17.16
C ILE A 178 -17.41 -14.58 17.77
N LYS A 179 -16.41 -13.69 17.91
CA LYS A 179 -15.06 -14.02 18.42
C LYS A 179 -15.11 -14.81 19.73
N HIS A 180 -16.02 -14.45 20.64
CA HIS A 180 -16.24 -15.10 21.93
C HIS A 180 -16.78 -16.55 21.85
N LEU A 181 -17.29 -16.96 20.69
CA LEU A 181 -17.78 -18.33 20.43
C LEU A 181 -16.78 -19.17 19.61
N LEU A 182 -15.72 -18.54 19.09
CA LEU A 182 -14.76 -19.24 18.23
C LEU A 182 -13.81 -20.10 19.08
N PRO A 183 -13.44 -21.30 18.62
CA PRO A 183 -12.40 -22.09 19.25
C PRO A 183 -11.07 -21.33 19.32
N GLN A 184 -10.33 -21.45 20.41
CA GLN A 184 -9.04 -20.76 20.56
C GLN A 184 -8.03 -21.19 19.47
N SER A 185 -8.08 -22.46 19.03
CA SER A 185 -7.28 -22.95 17.90
C SER A 185 -7.59 -22.19 16.60
N PHE A 186 -8.87 -21.88 16.35
CA PHE A 186 -9.28 -21.09 15.20
C PHE A 186 -8.75 -19.64 15.30
N ILE A 187 -8.79 -19.05 16.49
CA ILE A 187 -8.29 -17.69 16.74
C ILE A 187 -6.76 -17.63 16.54
N ASN A 188 -6.03 -18.57 17.13
CA ASN A 188 -4.56 -18.61 17.11
C ASN A 188 -3.98 -18.83 15.71
N GLN A 189 -4.71 -19.53 14.82
CA GLN A 189 -4.30 -19.74 13.43
C GLN A 189 -4.51 -18.51 12.53
N ARG A 190 -4.98 -17.37 13.08
CA ARG A 190 -5.34 -16.17 12.31
C ARG A 190 -4.53 -14.98 12.78
N ASP A 191 -3.61 -14.56 11.93
CA ASP A 191 -2.71 -13.43 12.19
C ASP A 191 -3.45 -12.16 12.64
N TYR A 192 -4.65 -11.88 12.11
CA TYR A 192 -5.36 -10.65 12.45
C TYR A 192 -5.95 -10.62 13.86
N PHE A 193 -6.30 -11.78 14.45
CA PHE A 193 -6.74 -11.78 15.84
C PHE A 193 -5.58 -11.54 16.79
N ALA A 194 -4.40 -12.12 16.49
CA ALA A 194 -3.18 -11.86 17.23
C ALA A 194 -2.71 -10.40 17.05
N LYS A 195 -2.72 -9.89 15.82
CA LYS A 195 -2.38 -8.49 15.50
C LYS A 195 -3.32 -7.51 16.21
N GLN A 196 -4.63 -7.79 16.26
CA GLN A 196 -5.60 -6.97 17.01
C GLN A 196 -5.19 -6.86 18.48
N GLN A 197 -4.91 -7.99 19.14
CA GLN A 197 -4.50 -8.00 20.54
C GLN A 197 -3.17 -7.27 20.77
N ALA A 198 -2.20 -7.49 19.88
CA ALA A 198 -0.91 -6.80 19.95
C ALA A 198 -1.04 -5.28 19.79
N LEU A 199 -1.87 -4.82 18.86
CA LEU A 199 -2.14 -3.39 18.68
C LEU A 199 -2.93 -2.79 19.85
N GLU A 200 -3.89 -3.53 20.41
CA GLU A 200 -4.64 -3.09 21.60
C GLU A 200 -3.75 -2.96 22.85
N ALA A 201 -2.62 -3.66 22.89
CA ALA A 201 -1.62 -3.59 23.95
C ALA A 201 -0.53 -2.53 23.72
N GLN A 202 -0.44 -1.93 22.53
CA GLN A 202 0.55 -0.91 22.21
C GLN A 202 -0.03 0.49 22.40
N THR A 203 0.72 1.35 23.09
CA THR A 203 0.48 2.79 23.09
C THR A 203 1.33 3.40 21.97
N MET A 204 0.75 3.60 20.79
CA MET A 204 1.44 4.22 19.66
C MET A 204 1.41 5.74 19.81
N SER A 205 2.56 6.40 19.63
CA SER A 205 2.58 7.85 19.42
C SER A 205 2.26 8.16 17.94
N PRO A 206 1.67 9.33 17.61
CA PRO A 206 1.41 9.72 16.22
C PRO A 206 2.66 9.69 15.32
N GLU A 207 3.83 9.96 15.89
CA GLU A 207 5.12 9.94 15.18
C GLU A 207 5.53 8.51 14.74
N MET A 208 5.09 7.47 15.46
CA MET A 208 5.42 6.07 15.14
C MET A 208 4.62 5.52 13.96
N GLU A 209 3.39 6.02 13.72
CA GLU A 209 2.54 5.56 12.62
C GLU A 209 3.02 6.10 11.27
N ASP A 210 3.43 7.37 11.23
CA ASP A 210 3.95 8.01 10.02
C ASP A 210 5.31 7.43 9.60
N GLN A 211 6.16 7.11 10.58
CA GLN A 211 7.46 6.47 10.31
C GLN A 211 7.29 5.09 9.66
N ARG A 212 6.38 4.26 10.17
CA ARG A 212 6.08 2.95 9.56
C ARG A 212 5.58 3.09 8.12
N PHE A 213 4.72 4.08 7.86
CA PHE A 213 4.25 4.35 6.51
C PHE A 213 5.39 4.70 5.57
N ILE A 214 6.25 5.63 5.98
CA ILE A 214 7.41 6.08 5.20
C ILE A 214 8.34 4.91 4.87
N GLU A 215 8.66 4.07 5.85
CA GLU A 215 9.56 2.92 5.65
C GLU A 215 9.01 1.89 4.66
N GLN A 216 7.73 1.54 4.78
CA GLN A 216 7.11 0.59 3.85
C GLN A 216 6.92 1.21 2.46
N ALA A 217 6.54 2.50 2.37
CA ALA A 217 6.43 3.19 1.09
C ALA A 217 7.77 3.23 0.36
N GLN A 218 8.87 3.51 1.09
CA GLN A 218 10.22 3.46 0.54
C GLN A 218 10.58 2.05 0.04
N LEU A 219 10.25 1.01 0.80
CA LEU A 219 10.48 -0.38 0.37
C LEU A 219 9.74 -0.71 -0.94
N ILE A 220 8.50 -0.22 -1.10
CA ILE A 220 7.72 -0.37 -2.34
C ILE A 220 8.41 0.36 -3.50
N ILE A 221 8.84 1.60 -3.27
CA ILE A 221 9.56 2.42 -4.26
C ILE A 221 10.83 1.70 -4.72
N ASP A 222 11.64 1.21 -3.78
CA ASP A 222 12.90 0.52 -4.05
C ASP A 222 12.66 -0.80 -4.81
N ALA A 223 11.60 -1.53 -4.45
CA ALA A 223 11.21 -2.76 -5.14
C ALA A 223 10.75 -2.53 -6.58
N MET A 224 10.07 -1.41 -6.82
CA MET A 224 9.60 -1.01 -8.14
C MET A 224 10.71 -0.52 -9.05
N GLY A 225 11.72 0.15 -8.47
CA GLY A 225 12.91 0.62 -9.21
C GLY A 225 12.63 1.73 -10.22
N VAL A 226 11.49 2.43 -10.09
CA VAL A 226 11.13 3.57 -10.95
C VAL A 226 11.81 4.84 -10.39
N PRO A 227 12.64 5.55 -11.16
CA PRO A 227 13.31 6.76 -10.68
C PRO A 227 12.32 7.84 -10.26
N ILE A 228 12.54 8.42 -9.07
CA ILE A 228 11.80 9.59 -8.57
C ILE A 228 12.69 10.81 -8.73
N ILE A 229 12.21 11.80 -9.47
CA ILE A 229 12.95 13.02 -9.80
C ILE A 229 12.20 14.22 -9.21
N GLU A 230 12.80 14.86 -8.21
CA GLU A 230 12.31 16.13 -7.70
C GLU A 230 12.59 17.25 -8.71
N ARG A 231 11.55 17.97 -9.12
CA ARG A 231 11.65 19.17 -9.98
C ARG A 231 10.85 20.30 -9.37
N ASN A 232 11.24 21.54 -9.65
CA ASN A 232 10.46 22.71 -9.23
C ASN A 232 9.22 22.90 -10.11
N GLU A 233 8.30 21.95 -10.03
CA GLU A 233 6.98 21.94 -10.66
C GLU A 233 5.91 21.97 -9.56
N ASP A 234 4.65 22.22 -9.93
CA ASP A 234 3.53 22.32 -8.98
C ASP A 234 2.67 21.05 -8.92
N ARG A 235 3.04 20.01 -9.69
CA ARG A 235 2.32 18.74 -9.76
C ARG A 235 3.25 17.53 -9.79
N ALA A 236 2.78 16.43 -9.21
CA ALA A 236 3.39 15.11 -9.41
C ALA A 236 2.78 14.42 -10.63
N TYR A 237 3.58 13.60 -11.32
CA TYR A 237 3.10 12.76 -12.41
C TYR A 237 4.12 11.66 -12.77
N TYR A 238 3.62 10.52 -13.21
CA TYR A 238 4.40 9.53 -13.95
C TYR A 238 4.61 9.96 -15.41
N SER A 239 5.86 9.94 -15.87
CA SER A 239 6.22 10.16 -17.27
C SER A 239 6.43 8.83 -18.01
N PRO A 240 5.45 8.36 -18.82
CA PRO A 240 5.61 7.12 -19.57
C PRO A 240 6.78 7.11 -20.56
N ASN A 241 7.14 8.27 -21.12
CA ASN A 241 8.25 8.39 -22.06
C ASN A 241 9.62 8.24 -21.38
N GLN A 242 9.78 8.83 -20.19
CA GLN A 242 11.03 8.77 -19.42
C GLN A 242 11.09 7.57 -18.47
N HIS A 243 9.96 6.88 -18.26
CA HIS A 243 9.78 5.87 -17.24
C HIS A 243 10.28 6.35 -15.86
N SER A 244 9.86 7.54 -15.47
CA SER A 244 10.23 8.18 -14.21
C SER A 244 9.04 8.89 -13.60
N ILE A 245 9.01 9.01 -12.28
CA ILE A 245 8.05 9.81 -11.55
C ILE A 245 8.66 11.19 -11.31
N ILE A 246 7.98 12.23 -11.77
CA ILE A 246 8.33 13.61 -11.46
C ILE A 246 7.48 14.05 -10.27
N VAL A 247 8.12 14.61 -9.26
CA VAL A 247 7.44 15.14 -8.08
C VAL A 247 7.94 16.56 -7.76
N PRO A 248 7.08 17.41 -7.17
CA PRO A 248 7.51 18.66 -6.59
C PRO A 248 8.57 18.46 -5.48
N PRO A 249 9.32 19.50 -5.10
CA PRO A 249 10.28 19.39 -4.02
C PRO A 249 9.57 19.10 -2.69
N ARG A 250 10.20 18.35 -1.79
CA ARG A 250 9.58 17.90 -0.52
C ARG A 250 8.95 19.00 0.32
N ASN A 251 9.52 20.20 0.32
CA ASN A 251 8.99 21.35 1.08
C ASN A 251 7.61 21.83 0.60
N LYS A 252 7.17 21.43 -0.60
CA LYS A 252 5.81 21.67 -1.09
C LYS A 252 4.82 20.62 -0.59
N PHE A 253 5.20 19.68 0.27
CA PHE A 253 4.26 18.72 0.86
C PHE A 253 4.04 19.02 2.35
N LYS A 254 2.84 18.76 2.87
CA LYS A 254 2.52 18.95 4.29
C LYS A 254 3.30 18.03 5.22
N SER A 255 3.68 16.85 4.73
CA SER A 255 4.43 15.85 5.48
C SER A 255 5.13 14.90 4.51
N ASP A 256 6.15 14.20 5.01
CA ASP A 256 6.79 13.12 4.26
C ASP A 256 5.77 12.03 3.88
N LYS A 257 4.83 11.71 4.77
CA LYS A 257 3.75 10.76 4.47
C LYS A 257 2.90 11.19 3.28
N ALA A 258 2.55 12.48 3.17
CA ALA A 258 1.82 13.01 2.02
C ALA A 258 2.65 12.93 0.73
N PHE A 259 3.95 13.21 0.81
CA PHE A 259 4.87 13.01 -0.32
C PHE A 259 4.87 11.54 -0.79
N PHE A 260 5.06 10.59 0.14
CA PHE A 260 5.09 9.17 -0.18
C PHE A 260 3.74 8.66 -0.70
N ALA A 261 2.62 9.13 -0.15
CA ALA A 261 1.28 8.80 -0.64
C ALA A 261 1.11 9.17 -2.13
N VAL A 262 1.55 10.37 -2.51
CA VAL A 262 1.52 10.83 -3.91
C VAL A 262 2.45 9.99 -4.79
N VAL A 263 3.67 9.68 -4.33
CA VAL A 263 4.58 8.81 -5.08
C VAL A 263 3.99 7.40 -5.30
N LEU A 264 3.32 6.85 -4.28
CA LEU A 264 2.66 5.55 -4.37
C LEU A 264 1.51 5.55 -5.41
N HIS A 265 0.77 6.67 -5.53
CA HIS A 265 -0.19 6.87 -6.62
C HIS A 265 0.49 6.86 -7.99
N GLU A 266 1.54 7.65 -8.18
CA GLU A 266 2.26 7.71 -9.45
C GLU A 266 2.94 6.39 -9.82
N LEU A 267 3.39 5.61 -8.83
CA LEU A 267 3.88 4.25 -9.03
C LEU A 267 2.81 3.33 -9.61
N SER A 268 1.54 3.50 -9.25
CA SER A 268 0.45 2.72 -9.83
C SER A 268 0.33 2.94 -11.34
N HIS A 269 0.50 4.19 -11.82
CA HIS A 269 0.55 4.50 -13.25
C HIS A 269 1.76 3.85 -13.95
N SER A 270 2.91 3.74 -13.27
CA SER A 270 4.13 3.15 -13.85
C SER A 270 3.95 1.70 -14.32
N THR A 271 2.97 0.98 -13.76
CA THR A 271 2.65 -0.41 -14.11
C THR A 271 1.92 -0.56 -15.45
N ALA A 272 1.41 0.53 -16.03
CA ALA A 272 0.51 0.48 -17.17
C ALA A 272 1.07 -0.30 -18.35
N LYS A 273 2.31 -0.03 -18.75
CA LYS A 273 2.97 -0.72 -19.87
C LYS A 273 3.08 -2.23 -19.62
N ALA A 274 3.47 -2.63 -18.41
CA ALA A 274 3.63 -4.04 -18.04
C ALA A 274 2.28 -4.79 -18.01
N LEU A 275 1.20 -4.08 -17.72
CA LEU A 275 -0.15 -4.64 -17.63
C LEU A 275 -1.01 -4.34 -18.87
N GLY A 276 -0.42 -3.82 -19.94
CA GLY A 276 -1.11 -3.54 -21.21
C GLY A 276 -2.22 -2.49 -21.11
N ARG A 277 -2.09 -1.51 -20.20
CA ARG A 277 -3.00 -0.36 -20.09
C ARG A 277 -2.47 0.82 -20.88
N GLU A 278 -3.37 1.52 -21.57
CA GLU A 278 -3.10 2.81 -22.21
C GLU A 278 -3.35 3.93 -21.21
N ILE A 279 -2.43 4.88 -21.10
CA ILE A 279 -2.52 6.00 -20.13
C ILE A 279 -2.36 7.38 -20.76
N ASN A 280 -1.99 7.44 -22.05
CA ASN A 280 -1.89 8.69 -22.80
C ASN A 280 -3.28 9.10 -23.29
N HIS A 281 -4.12 9.56 -22.36
CA HIS A 281 -5.47 10.02 -22.65
C HIS A 281 -5.60 11.53 -22.43
N PRO A 282 -6.39 12.25 -23.23
CA PRO A 282 -6.66 13.66 -23.00
C PRO A 282 -7.25 13.87 -21.60
N PHE A 283 -6.74 14.87 -20.88
CA PHE A 283 -7.25 15.24 -19.56
C PHE A 283 -8.77 15.44 -19.60
N GLY A 284 -9.47 14.90 -18.59
CA GLY A 284 -10.92 14.97 -18.48
C GLY A 284 -11.71 13.99 -19.37
N SER A 285 -11.06 13.22 -20.24
CA SER A 285 -11.71 12.15 -21.00
C SER A 285 -12.16 10.99 -20.10
N ALA A 286 -13.13 10.19 -20.56
CA ALA A 286 -13.56 9.00 -19.84
C ALA A 286 -12.41 7.99 -19.61
N SER A 287 -11.52 7.84 -20.60
CA SER A 287 -10.37 6.94 -20.47
C SER A 287 -9.33 7.47 -19.48
N TYR A 288 -9.07 8.78 -19.45
CA TYR A 288 -8.24 9.41 -18.42
C TYR A 288 -8.78 9.15 -17.02
N ALA A 289 -10.07 9.45 -16.81
CA ALA A 289 -10.73 9.23 -15.52
C ALA A 289 -10.71 7.77 -15.06
N LYS A 290 -10.81 6.84 -16.01
CA LYS A 290 -10.72 5.42 -15.73
C LYS A 290 -9.33 5.03 -15.22
N GLU A 291 -8.26 5.58 -15.77
CA GLU A 291 -6.90 5.29 -15.31
C GLU A 291 -6.60 5.91 -13.94
N GLU A 292 -7.02 7.15 -13.67
CA GLU A 292 -6.92 7.75 -12.33
C GLU A 292 -7.63 6.90 -11.27
N LEU A 293 -8.84 6.44 -11.59
CA LEU A 293 -9.58 5.51 -10.74
C LEU A 293 -8.86 4.19 -10.50
N ILE A 294 -8.18 3.67 -11.52
CA ILE A 294 -7.38 2.45 -11.39
C ILE A 294 -6.20 2.72 -10.46
N ALA A 295 -5.48 3.83 -10.63
CA ALA A 295 -4.32 4.19 -9.83
C ALA A 295 -4.68 4.44 -8.35
N GLU A 296 -5.73 5.22 -8.08
CA GLU A 296 -6.23 5.45 -6.72
C GLU A 296 -6.67 4.15 -6.04
N THR A 297 -7.49 3.34 -6.74
CA THR A 297 -7.99 2.07 -6.19
C THR A 297 -6.83 1.08 -5.97
N ALA A 298 -5.84 1.06 -6.87
CA ALA A 298 -4.67 0.20 -6.74
C ALA A 298 -3.80 0.60 -5.55
N THR A 299 -3.60 1.90 -5.38
CA THR A 299 -2.84 2.48 -4.28
C THR A 299 -3.48 2.15 -2.94
N MET A 300 -4.82 2.27 -2.85
CA MET A 300 -5.57 1.81 -1.69
C MET A 300 -5.39 0.31 -1.43
N PHE A 301 -5.55 -0.54 -2.45
CA PHE A 301 -5.35 -1.99 -2.28
C PHE A 301 -3.93 -2.35 -1.85
N MET A 302 -2.93 -1.64 -2.36
CA MET A 302 -1.53 -1.82 -2.01
C MET A 302 -1.27 -1.40 -0.55
N CYS A 303 -1.79 -0.25 -0.12
CA CYS A 303 -1.70 0.16 1.28
C CYS A 303 -2.32 -0.89 2.20
N LEU A 304 -3.49 -1.42 1.85
CA LEU A 304 -4.14 -2.51 2.61
C LEU A 304 -3.31 -3.80 2.62
N ASP A 305 -2.60 -4.14 1.55
CA ASP A 305 -1.79 -5.37 1.52
C ASP A 305 -0.55 -5.26 2.41
N GLU A 306 0.11 -4.10 2.45
CA GLU A 306 1.27 -3.81 3.31
C GLU A 306 0.88 -3.36 4.73
N GLY A 307 -0.42 -3.29 5.01
CA GLY A 307 -0.98 -2.91 6.30
C GLY A 307 -0.77 -1.46 6.68
N LEU A 308 -0.74 -0.59 5.66
CA LEU A 308 -0.61 0.87 5.72
C LEU A 308 -1.97 1.54 5.70
N GLU A 309 -2.03 2.71 6.31
CA GLU A 309 -3.20 3.57 6.22
C GLU A 309 -3.54 3.90 4.76
N THR A 310 -4.81 3.73 4.41
CA THR A 310 -5.33 4.14 3.11
C THR A 310 -5.68 5.62 3.15
N PHE A 311 -5.25 6.38 2.15
CA PHE A 311 -5.67 7.76 1.96
C PHE A 311 -6.75 7.81 0.89
N HIS A 312 -7.79 8.62 1.10
CA HIS A 312 -8.92 8.71 0.19
C HIS A 312 -8.86 10.02 -0.59
N SER A 313 -8.31 9.99 -1.81
CA SER A 313 -8.52 11.07 -2.79
C SER A 313 -9.79 10.77 -3.58
N HIS A 314 -10.96 10.91 -2.95
CA HIS A 314 -12.25 10.68 -3.62
C HIS A 314 -12.69 11.93 -4.38
N ALA A 315 -11.99 12.13 -5.49
CA ALA A 315 -12.34 12.90 -6.66
C ALA A 315 -13.58 13.81 -6.58
N LYS A 316 -13.27 15.11 -6.54
CA LYS A 316 -14.17 16.19 -6.95
C LYS A 316 -14.68 15.97 -8.39
N TYR A 317 -13.92 15.19 -9.15
CA TYR A 317 -14.19 14.85 -10.54
C TYR A 317 -14.87 13.50 -10.71
N LEU A 318 -15.03 12.64 -9.69
CA LEU A 318 -15.62 11.30 -9.91
C LEU A 318 -17.08 11.40 -10.30
N GLU A 319 -17.83 12.32 -9.72
CA GLU A 319 -19.21 12.56 -10.12
C GLU A 319 -19.28 13.05 -11.58
N SER A 320 -18.41 13.99 -11.96
CA SER A 320 -18.30 14.52 -13.32
C SER A 320 -17.83 13.47 -14.35
N TRP A 321 -16.81 12.69 -14.01
CA TRP A 321 -16.23 11.66 -14.86
C TRP A 321 -17.08 10.40 -14.94
N ALA A 322 -17.73 10.02 -13.85
CA ALA A 322 -18.63 8.89 -13.86
C ALA A 322 -19.85 9.16 -14.74
N ASN A 323 -20.25 10.41 -14.94
CA ASN A 323 -21.25 10.80 -15.94
C ASN A 323 -20.78 10.57 -17.39
N ASN A 324 -19.47 10.52 -17.64
CA ASN A 324 -18.91 10.23 -18.97
C ASN A 324 -18.90 8.72 -19.30
N PHE A 325 -19.15 7.83 -18.32
CA PHE A 325 -19.21 6.40 -18.59
C PHE A 325 -20.59 5.97 -19.12
N VAL A 326 -20.62 5.47 -20.35
CA VAL A 326 -21.83 4.89 -20.98
C VAL A 326 -22.38 3.72 -20.16
N ASP A 327 -21.49 2.86 -19.65
CA ASP A 327 -21.84 1.78 -18.72
C ASP A 327 -21.00 1.94 -17.44
N LYS A 328 -21.48 2.81 -16.54
CA LYS A 328 -20.87 3.07 -15.21
C LYS A 328 -20.57 1.77 -14.48
N LYS A 329 -21.51 0.82 -14.56
CA LYS A 329 -21.52 -0.45 -13.82
C LYS A 329 -20.38 -1.37 -14.25
N ARG A 330 -20.27 -1.66 -15.54
CA ARG A 330 -19.16 -2.48 -16.08
C ARG A 330 -17.82 -1.80 -15.90
N THR A 331 -17.79 -0.48 -16.00
CA THR A 331 -16.56 0.29 -15.85
C THR A 331 -15.99 0.19 -14.44
N LEU A 332 -16.81 0.35 -13.40
CA LEU A 332 -16.38 0.21 -11.99
C LEU A 332 -15.86 -1.21 -11.67
N LEU A 333 -16.53 -2.25 -12.19
CA LEU A 333 -16.05 -3.63 -12.05
C LEU A 333 -14.69 -3.83 -12.74
N SER A 334 -14.51 -3.24 -13.92
CA SER A 334 -13.25 -3.27 -14.67
C SER A 334 -12.14 -2.51 -13.94
N ILE A 335 -12.46 -1.39 -13.30
CA ILE A 335 -11.51 -0.60 -12.49
C ILE A 335 -11.02 -1.45 -11.32
N CYS A 336 -11.93 -2.00 -10.51
CA CYS A 336 -11.56 -2.83 -9.36
C CYS A 336 -10.72 -4.05 -9.76
N LYS A 337 -10.99 -4.64 -10.93
CA LYS A 337 -10.19 -5.75 -11.46
C LYS A 337 -8.77 -5.28 -11.79
N GLN A 338 -8.64 -4.25 -12.63
CA GLN A 338 -7.33 -3.74 -13.07
C GLN A 338 -6.52 -3.19 -11.90
N ALA A 339 -7.16 -2.53 -10.94
CA ALA A 339 -6.52 -2.07 -9.72
C ALA A 339 -5.92 -3.22 -8.89
N LYS A 340 -6.62 -4.37 -8.84
CA LYS A 340 -6.07 -5.57 -8.21
C LYS A 340 -4.91 -6.17 -9.01
N ASP A 341 -4.95 -6.10 -10.34
CA ASP A 341 -3.81 -6.52 -11.19
C ASP A 341 -2.58 -5.63 -10.96
N VAL A 342 -2.77 -4.30 -10.83
CA VAL A 342 -1.71 -3.34 -10.44
C VAL A 342 -1.13 -3.67 -9.07
N GLN A 343 -2.00 -3.82 -8.07
CA GLN A 343 -1.57 -4.13 -6.72
C GLN A 343 -0.80 -5.46 -6.68
N GLN A 344 -1.26 -6.50 -7.38
CA GLN A 344 -0.56 -7.78 -7.44
C GLN A 344 0.81 -7.65 -8.10
N TYR A 345 0.91 -6.90 -9.19
CA TYR A 345 2.19 -6.63 -9.85
C TYR A 345 3.20 -5.99 -8.89
N ILE A 346 2.77 -4.97 -8.13
CA ILE A 346 3.62 -4.31 -7.14
C ILE A 346 3.99 -5.26 -6.00
N ALA A 347 3.02 -6.03 -5.47
CA ALA A 347 3.26 -7.02 -4.43
C ALA A 347 4.29 -8.08 -4.86
N ASP A 348 4.23 -8.55 -6.11
CA ASP A 348 5.20 -9.49 -6.67
C ASP A 348 6.61 -8.89 -6.76
N LYS A 349 6.71 -7.59 -7.11
CA LYS A 349 7.98 -6.85 -7.08
C LYS A 349 8.52 -6.70 -5.66
N VAL A 350 7.66 -6.33 -4.71
CA VAL A 350 8.02 -6.20 -3.29
C VAL A 350 8.45 -7.54 -2.72
N ALA A 351 7.73 -8.63 -2.98
CA ALA A 351 8.11 -9.97 -2.54
C ALA A 351 9.46 -10.40 -3.15
N SER A 352 9.66 -10.15 -4.44
CA SER A 352 10.93 -10.41 -5.11
C SER A 352 12.07 -9.57 -4.52
N HIS A 353 11.82 -8.31 -4.17
CA HIS A 353 12.79 -7.43 -3.57
C HIS A 353 13.12 -7.83 -2.12
N LYS A 354 12.11 -8.11 -1.29
CA LYS A 354 12.27 -8.68 0.07
C LYS A 354 13.06 -9.98 0.01
N LEU A 355 12.78 -10.85 -0.96
CA LEU A 355 13.56 -12.08 -1.17
C LEU A 355 14.99 -11.79 -1.62
N LYS A 356 15.22 -10.80 -2.48
CA LYS A 356 16.59 -10.36 -2.86
C LYS A 356 17.34 -9.80 -1.65
N LEU A 357 16.71 -8.99 -0.80
CA LEU A 357 17.31 -8.49 0.43
C LEU A 357 17.60 -9.63 1.42
N ALA A 358 16.71 -10.61 1.55
CA ALA A 358 16.91 -11.78 2.41
C ALA A 358 17.95 -12.77 1.84
N ASN A 359 18.01 -12.92 0.52
CA ASN A 359 18.96 -13.76 -0.22
C ASN A 359 20.22 -13.00 -0.67
N GLN A 360 20.39 -11.75 -0.28
CA GLN A 360 21.70 -11.15 -0.09
C GLN A 360 22.35 -11.87 1.10
N ALA A 361 22.55 -13.18 0.93
CA ALA A 361 23.54 -13.95 1.64
C ALA A 361 24.85 -13.22 1.37
N THR A 362 25.43 -12.66 2.43
CA THR A 362 26.54 -11.70 2.42
C THR A 362 26.17 -10.28 1.95
N TYR A 363 25.30 -9.59 2.71
CA TYR A 363 25.65 -8.19 3.00
C TYR A 363 26.94 -8.21 3.82
N SER A 364 28.05 -8.12 3.11
CA SER A 364 29.34 -7.77 3.64
C SER A 364 29.68 -6.40 3.07
N ILE A 365 30.16 -5.52 3.94
CA ILE A 365 30.78 -4.28 3.50
C ILE A 365 31.86 -4.66 2.49
N PRO A 366 31.90 -4.03 1.29
CA PRO A 366 32.95 -4.28 0.32
C PRO A 366 34.34 -4.25 0.98
N ASN A 367 35.23 -5.15 0.56
CA ASN A 367 36.60 -5.18 1.09
C ASN A 367 37.30 -3.84 0.87
N GLU A 368 37.04 -3.22 -0.29
CA GLU A 368 37.52 -1.90 -0.66
C GLU A 368 36.34 -0.93 -0.68
N LEU A 369 36.47 0.12 0.13
CA LEU A 369 35.59 1.28 0.12
C LEU A 369 36.45 2.47 -0.30
N ASP A 370 35.89 3.41 -1.07
CA ASP A 370 36.62 4.64 -1.43
C ASP A 370 36.97 5.44 -0.18
N THR A 371 36.11 5.39 0.84
CA THR A 371 36.42 5.90 2.17
C THR A 371 35.80 5.01 3.24
N ARG A 372 36.62 4.54 4.18
CA ARG A 372 36.17 3.85 5.40
C ARG A 372 36.03 4.86 6.52
N ILE A 373 34.91 4.80 7.23
CA ILE A 373 34.63 5.70 8.34
C ILE A 373 34.67 4.89 9.63
N ASP A 374 35.67 5.17 10.45
CA ASP A 374 35.77 4.66 11.82
C ASP A 374 35.85 5.85 12.78
N PHE A 375 34.72 6.52 12.95
CA PHE A 375 34.66 7.69 13.80
C PHE A 375 34.57 7.30 15.28
N ASP A 376 35.17 8.11 16.14
CA ASP A 376 34.91 8.05 17.58
C ASP A 376 33.42 8.33 17.85
N GLU A 377 32.92 7.84 18.98
CA GLU A 377 31.49 7.89 19.31
C GLU A 377 30.92 9.32 19.25
N GLN A 378 31.70 10.33 19.66
CA GLN A 378 31.35 11.74 19.56
C GLN A 378 31.09 12.19 18.11
N TYR A 379 31.97 11.86 17.17
CA TYR A 379 31.82 12.27 15.77
C TYR A 379 30.78 11.41 15.04
N HIS A 380 30.56 10.18 15.48
CA HIS A 380 29.40 9.39 15.07
C HIS A 380 28.08 10.01 15.52
N GLN A 381 28.01 10.55 16.74
CA GLN A 381 26.83 11.28 17.22
C GLN A 381 26.63 12.56 16.40
N GLU A 382 27.69 13.34 16.15
CA GLU A 382 27.61 14.56 15.33
C GLU A 382 27.17 14.25 13.89
N LEU A 383 27.67 13.16 13.29
CA LEU A 383 27.24 12.71 11.97
C LEU A 383 25.77 12.28 11.98
N ASN A 384 25.34 11.55 13.00
CA ASN A 384 23.94 11.15 13.16
C ASN A 384 23.02 12.36 13.36
N GLU A 385 23.42 13.35 14.14
CA GLU A 385 22.67 14.60 14.31
C GLU A 385 22.58 15.39 13.01
N PHE A 386 23.67 15.45 12.24
CA PHE A 386 23.66 16.02 10.91
C PHE A 386 22.68 15.28 10.00
N ILE A 387 22.75 13.95 9.93
CA ILE A 387 21.83 13.14 9.13
C ILE A 387 20.38 13.33 9.61
N ASN A 388 20.14 13.38 10.91
CA ASN A 388 18.82 13.59 11.49
C ASN A 388 18.25 14.98 11.14
N THR A 389 19.12 16.00 11.11
CA THR A 389 18.74 17.37 10.72
C THR A 389 18.49 17.47 9.22
N GLN A 390 19.41 16.92 8.41
CA GLN A 390 19.39 17.02 6.95
C GLN A 390 18.39 16.07 6.30
N SER A 391 18.08 14.94 6.91
CA SER A 391 17.11 13.97 6.38
C SER A 391 15.70 14.55 6.23
N ARG A 392 15.35 15.56 7.03
CA ARG A 392 14.10 16.34 6.84
C ARG A 392 14.12 17.15 5.54
N SER A 393 15.29 17.63 5.13
CA SER A 393 15.48 18.39 3.89
C SER A 393 15.77 17.48 2.69
N TYR A 394 16.41 16.34 2.90
CA TYR A 394 16.85 15.40 1.88
C TYR A 394 16.35 13.99 2.20
N GLY A 395 15.17 13.63 1.68
CA GLY A 395 14.51 12.40 2.08
C GLY A 395 15.28 11.10 1.77
N LEU A 396 16.22 11.13 0.81
CA LEU A 396 17.13 10.00 0.55
C LEU A 396 18.04 9.68 1.75
N MET A 397 18.20 10.59 2.71
CA MET A 397 18.98 10.37 3.92
C MET A 397 18.15 9.81 5.09
N ILE A 398 16.81 9.77 4.98
CA ILE A 398 15.92 9.21 6.02
C ILE A 398 16.31 7.77 6.39
N PRO A 399 16.63 6.87 5.46
CA PRO A 399 16.93 5.50 5.85
C PRO A 399 18.33 5.32 6.47
N LEU A 400 19.13 6.39 6.55
CA LEU A 400 20.40 6.45 7.29
C LEU A 400 20.23 6.95 8.74
N LYS A 401 19.04 7.43 9.14
CA LYS A 401 18.81 7.95 10.50
C LYS A 401 19.17 6.90 11.55
N ASN A 402 19.97 7.31 12.53
CA ASN A 402 20.42 6.49 13.65
C ASN A 402 21.13 5.19 13.22
N GLN A 403 21.62 5.12 11.98
CA GLN A 403 22.43 4.01 11.50
C GLN A 403 23.91 4.39 11.57
N ARG A 404 24.76 3.45 11.97
CA ARG A 404 26.20 3.67 11.96
C ARG A 404 26.71 3.53 10.53
N ILE A 405 27.17 4.63 9.93
CA ILE A 405 27.81 4.62 8.62
C ILE A 405 29.22 4.05 8.78
N VAL A 406 29.55 3.06 7.96
CA VAL A 406 30.86 2.37 7.98
C VAL A 406 31.78 2.83 6.84
N GLY A 407 31.23 3.50 5.83
CA GLY A 407 31.99 4.05 4.72
C GLY A 407 31.12 4.35 3.51
N PHE A 408 31.75 4.80 2.42
CA PHE A 408 31.07 5.15 1.18
C PHE A 408 31.94 4.96 -0.06
N ASN A 409 31.27 4.83 -1.21
CA ASN A 409 31.87 4.83 -2.54
C ASN A 409 31.29 5.96 -3.40
N GLN A 410 32.11 6.55 -4.24
CA GLN A 410 31.74 7.55 -5.22
C GLN A 410 31.00 6.92 -6.39
N LEU A 411 29.96 7.60 -6.85
CA LEU A 411 29.18 7.25 -8.03
C LEU A 411 29.21 8.45 -9.00
N ASP A 412 29.00 8.19 -10.29
CA ASP A 412 29.00 9.23 -11.34
C ASP A 412 28.11 10.47 -11.03
N LYS A 413 27.09 10.32 -10.18
CA LYS A 413 26.14 11.39 -9.80
C LYS A 413 25.81 11.42 -8.29
N GLY A 414 26.60 10.77 -7.44
CA GLY A 414 26.28 10.66 -6.01
C GLY A 414 27.23 9.76 -5.21
N LEU A 415 26.74 9.24 -4.10
CA LEU A 415 27.48 8.41 -3.14
C LEU A 415 26.70 7.14 -2.81
N ALA A 416 27.34 5.99 -2.84
CA ALA A 416 26.85 4.77 -2.20
C ALA A 416 27.34 4.74 -0.76
N VAL A 417 26.41 4.83 0.20
CA VAL A 417 26.68 4.89 1.65
C VAL A 417 26.39 3.54 2.28
N TYR A 418 27.37 2.99 3.00
CA TYR A 418 27.29 1.68 3.64
C TYR A 418 27.07 1.84 5.15
N THR A 419 26.27 0.96 5.74
CA THR A 419 26.10 0.82 7.20
C THR A 419 26.48 -0.58 7.66
N ASP A 420 26.31 -0.90 8.92
CA ASP A 420 26.40 -2.28 9.44
C ASP A 420 25.33 -3.22 8.87
N LYS A 421 24.26 -2.69 8.28
CA LYS A 421 23.05 -3.44 7.88
C LYS A 421 22.70 -3.37 6.40
N LYS A 422 23.11 -2.32 5.68
CA LYS A 422 22.68 -2.07 4.29
C LYS A 422 23.54 -1.02 3.56
N CYS A 423 23.34 -0.92 2.25
CA CYS A 423 23.88 0.13 1.39
C CYS A 423 22.75 1.01 0.80
N ILE A 424 22.96 2.31 0.68
CA ILE A 424 22.00 3.29 0.13
C ILE A 424 22.72 4.26 -0.81
N ASN A 425 22.14 4.52 -1.98
CA ASN A 425 22.69 5.52 -2.90
C ASN A 425 22.03 6.89 -2.69
N VAL A 426 22.84 7.90 -2.39
CA VAL A 426 22.44 9.29 -2.20
C VAL A 426 22.90 10.10 -3.41
N TYR A 427 22.04 10.96 -3.96
CA TYR A 427 22.34 11.73 -5.18
C TYR A 427 22.14 13.24 -4.97
N GLY A 428 22.64 14.03 -5.93
CA GLY A 428 22.37 15.46 -6.01
C GLY A 428 22.96 16.28 -4.86
N THR A 429 22.24 17.32 -4.41
CA THR A 429 22.71 18.23 -3.35
C THR A 429 22.90 17.52 -2.00
N ALA A 430 22.08 16.51 -1.72
CA ALA A 430 22.19 15.70 -0.50
C ALA A 430 23.52 14.95 -0.44
N ALA A 431 23.93 14.36 -1.58
CA ALA A 431 25.21 13.65 -1.70
C ALA A 431 26.38 14.59 -1.41
N LYS A 432 26.42 15.75 -2.07
CA LYS A 432 27.48 16.76 -1.89
C LYS A 432 27.60 17.27 -0.45
N ASN A 433 26.46 17.50 0.20
CA ASN A 433 26.45 17.98 1.59
C ASN A 433 26.89 16.89 2.57
N LEU A 434 26.49 15.64 2.33
CA LEU A 434 26.92 14.51 3.13
C LEU A 434 28.43 14.28 2.99
N GLU A 435 28.94 14.29 1.76
CA GLU A 435 30.38 14.19 1.46
C GLU A 435 31.19 15.25 2.21
N LYS A 436 30.76 16.51 2.11
CA LYS A 436 31.42 17.62 2.79
C LYS A 436 31.44 17.44 4.31
N LYS A 437 30.34 16.96 4.90
CA LYS A 437 30.30 16.74 6.35
C LYS A 437 31.19 15.57 6.77
N LEU A 438 31.24 14.51 5.97
CA LEU A 438 32.12 13.37 6.24
C LEU A 438 33.60 13.80 6.22
N SER A 439 34.04 14.56 5.20
CA SER A 439 35.40 15.09 5.16
C SER A 439 35.70 16.05 6.32
N GLU A 440 34.74 16.88 6.75
CA GLU A 440 34.92 17.77 7.90
C GLU A 440 35.18 17.00 9.20
N LEU A 441 34.43 15.94 9.44
CA LEU A 441 34.57 15.11 10.64
C LEU A 441 35.87 14.29 10.63
N GLU A 442 36.27 13.81 9.46
CA GLU A 442 37.54 13.11 9.27
C GLU A 442 38.73 14.00 9.67
N VAL A 443 38.78 15.25 9.17
CA VAL A 443 39.82 16.22 9.56
C VAL A 443 39.79 16.52 11.06
N LYS A 444 38.60 16.67 11.66
CA LYS A 444 38.46 16.92 13.11
C LYS A 444 39.05 15.77 13.93
N GLN A 445 38.77 14.53 13.55
CA GLN A 445 39.28 13.36 14.23
C GLN A 445 40.80 13.23 14.08
N GLU A 446 41.35 13.45 12.88
CA GLU A 446 42.81 13.42 12.66
C GLU A 446 43.55 14.44 13.53
N LEU A 447 43.01 15.66 13.65
CA LEU A 447 43.58 16.70 14.50
C LEU A 447 43.56 16.29 15.98
N CYS A 448 42.46 15.71 16.46
CA CYS A 448 42.35 15.22 17.84
C CYS A 448 43.31 14.07 18.14
N ASN A 449 43.52 13.17 17.18
CA ASN A 449 44.51 12.09 17.30
C ASN A 449 45.96 12.63 17.31
N CYS A 450 46.24 13.75 16.63
CA CYS A 450 47.55 14.39 16.68
C CYS A 450 47.84 15.08 18.03
N THR A 451 46.83 15.64 18.69
CA THR A 451 46.99 16.25 20.02
C THR A 451 47.20 15.22 21.12
N SER A 452 46.54 14.06 21.06
CA SER A 452 46.77 12.97 22.02
C SER A 452 48.17 12.34 21.89
N LEU A 453 48.72 12.25 20.67
CA LEU A 453 50.12 11.86 20.41
C LEU A 453 51.14 12.92 20.87
N GLY A 454 50.77 14.20 20.89
CA GLY A 454 51.60 15.28 21.42
C GLY A 454 51.77 15.21 22.94
N ASP A 455 50.74 14.77 23.66
CA ASP A 455 50.77 14.58 25.11
C ASP A 455 51.55 13.30 25.51
N GLU A 456 51.59 12.26 24.66
CA GLU A 456 52.42 11.06 24.90
C GLU A 456 53.92 11.26 24.61
N LEU A 457 54.31 12.28 23.84
CA LEU A 457 55.72 12.52 23.47
C LEU A 457 56.44 13.62 24.24
N GLY A 458 55.88 14.16 25.34
CA GLY A 458 56.63 14.94 26.34
C GLY A 458 57.62 15.98 25.78
N LEU A 459 57.26 16.68 24.70
CA LEU A 459 58.11 17.72 24.12
C LEU A 459 57.74 19.07 24.73
N ASP A 460 58.49 19.44 25.76
CA ASP A 460 58.51 20.77 26.35
C ASP A 460 58.95 21.81 25.30
N LEU A 461 57.99 22.59 24.78
CA LEU A 461 58.22 23.66 23.82
C LEU A 461 58.68 24.98 24.48
N SER A 462 59.04 24.98 25.77
CA SER A 462 59.48 26.21 26.46
C SER A 462 60.94 26.61 26.24
N ASP A 463 61.78 25.78 25.61
CA ASP A 463 63.23 26.02 25.55
C ASP A 463 63.76 26.62 24.22
N LYS A 464 62.89 26.99 23.26
CA LYS A 464 63.32 27.61 21.98
C LYS A 464 63.26 29.15 21.92
N PHE A 465 62.93 29.83 23.02
CA PHE A 465 63.05 31.28 23.14
C PHE A 465 63.98 31.69 24.29
N LYS A 466 65.29 31.42 24.16
CA LYS A 466 66.42 32.28 24.59
C LYS A 466 67.72 31.49 24.67
N ARG A 467 68.50 31.52 23.58
CA ARG A 467 69.95 31.76 23.56
C ARG A 467 70.40 31.66 22.10
N SER A 468 70.58 32.82 21.47
CA SER A 468 71.90 33.44 21.34
C SER A 468 72.65 32.84 20.15
N SER A 469 72.42 33.47 19.01
CA SER A 469 73.45 33.76 18.03
C SER A 469 74.77 34.15 18.71
N LYS A 470 75.72 33.22 18.75
CA LYS A 470 77.17 33.53 18.80
C LYS A 470 77.99 32.27 18.51
N LEU A 471 78.56 32.25 17.31
CA LEU A 471 79.79 31.57 16.83
C LEU A 471 79.90 32.01 15.35
N SER A 472 80.97 32.53 14.77
CA SER A 472 82.30 33.00 15.20
C SER A 472 83.02 33.47 13.92
N LEU A 473 83.41 34.74 13.86
CA LEU A 473 84.45 35.44 13.07
C LEU A 473 83.98 36.86 12.70
#